data_AF-F8QL46-F1
#
_entry.id   AF-F8QL46-F1
#
_cell.length_a   1.000
_cell.length_b   1.000
_cell.length_c   1.000
_cell.angle_alpha   90.00
_cell.angle_beta   90.00
_cell.angle_gamma   90.00
#
_symmetry.space_group_name_H-M   'P 1'
#
loop_
_entity.id
_entity.type
_entity.pdbx_description
1 polymer ?
#
loop_
_entity_poly.entity_id
_entity_poly.type
_entity_poly.pdbx_seq_one_letter_code
_entity_poly.pdbx_strand_id
1 'polypeptide(L)' 'IVILPHNLRIVDYGLGHTGSVHDSYAFESTQIFRDHTAFLDEGEWLWADSAYPLQKWCVAPFKASHKW' A
#
# COMPACT_ATOMS: atom_id res chain seq x y z
N ILE A 1 -2.98 0.76 7.45
CA ILE A 1 -2.12 1.81 8.05
C ILE A 1 -0.76 1.77 7.35
N VAL A 2 -0.13 2.91 7.15
CA VAL A 2 1.19 3.04 6.52
C VAL A 2 2.15 3.68 7.52
N ILE A 3 3.27 3.02 7.78
CA ILE A 3 4.26 3.46 8.76
C ILE A 3 5.62 3.52 8.06
N LEU A 4 6.33 4.63 8.27
CA LEU A 4 7.71 4.77 7.84
C LEU A 4 8.64 4.21 8.93
N PRO A 5 9.37 3.11 8.68
CA PRO A 5 10.14 2.43 9.72
C PRO A 5 11.31 3.27 10.23
N HIS A 6 11.86 4.16 9.40
CA HIS A 6 13.03 4.96 9.75
C HIS A 6 12.75 6.05 10.79
N ASN A 7 11.50 6.49 10.93
CA ASN A 7 11.10 7.55 11.88
C ASN A 7 9.83 7.23 12.69
N LEU A 8 9.29 6.03 12.52
CA LEU A 8 8.09 5.51 13.19
C LEU A 8 6.82 6.36 12.98
N ARG A 9 6.78 7.21 11.95
CA ARG A 9 5.61 8.03 11.65
C ARG A 9 4.56 7.21 10.92
N ILE A 10 3.32 7.31 11.41
CA ILE A 10 2.14 6.94 10.64
C ILE A 10 1.89 8.07 9.64
N VAL A 11 1.97 7.76 8.35
CA VAL A 11 1.82 8.76 7.29
C VAL A 11 0.47 8.66 6.58
N ASP A 12 -0.18 7.51 6.66
CA ASP A 12 -1.52 7.31 6.09
C ASP A 12 -2.26 6.16 6.79
N TYR A 13 -3.60 6.20 6.77
CA TYR A 13 -4.46 5.13 7.25
C TYR A 13 -5.82 5.13 6.54
N GLY A 14 -6.34 3.95 6.25
CA GLY A 14 -7.71 3.74 5.77
C GLY A 14 -8.57 3.08 6.86
N LEU A 15 -9.81 3.54 7.01
CA LEU A 15 -10.77 2.99 7.98
C LEU A 15 -11.61 1.83 7.42
N GLY A 16 -11.47 1.51 6.13
CA GLY A 16 -12.32 0.55 5.44
C GLY A 16 -13.66 1.15 5.03
N HIS A 17 -14.34 0.47 4.11
CA HIS A 17 -15.69 0.84 3.68
C HIS A 17 -16.75 0.05 4.47
N THR A 18 -17.93 0.63 4.65
CA THR A 18 -19.06 -0.09 5.27
C THR A 18 -19.54 -1.22 4.37
N GLY A 19 -19.70 -2.42 4.93
CA GLY A 19 -20.11 -3.63 4.20
C GLY A 19 -18.95 -4.62 4.02
N SER A 20 -19.24 -5.82 3.50
CA SER A 20 -18.20 -6.82 3.19
C SER A 20 -17.51 -6.45 1.88
N VAL A 21 -16.65 -5.43 1.95
CA VAL A 21 -15.86 -4.97 0.80
C VAL A 21 -14.43 -5.49 0.96
N HIS A 22 -13.82 -5.89 -0.15
CA HIS A 22 -12.47 -6.43 -0.14
C HIS A 22 -11.44 -5.39 0.34
N ASP A 23 -10.43 -5.85 1.09
CA ASP A 23 -9.40 -4.98 1.66
C ASP A 23 -8.64 -4.17 0.61
N SER A 24 -8.51 -4.68 -0.63
CA SER A 24 -7.89 -3.92 -1.72
C SER A 24 -8.64 -2.63 -2.03
N TYR A 25 -9.97 -2.62 -1.95
CA TYR A 25 -10.77 -1.43 -2.23
C TYR A 25 -10.64 -0.39 -1.11
N ALA A 26 -10.58 -0.86 0.14
CA ALA A 26 -10.23 0.00 1.27
C ALA A 26 -8.83 0.61 1.07
N PHE A 27 -7.86 -0.16 0.58
CA PHE A 27 -6.52 0.33 0.26
C PHE A 27 -6.52 1.33 -0.90
N GLU A 28 -7.28 1.11 -1.96
CA GLU A 28 -7.43 2.03 -3.10
C GLU A 28 -7.99 3.40 -2.71
N SER A 29 -8.72 3.47 -1.59
CA SER A 29 -9.25 4.72 -1.06
C SER A 29 -8.22 5.59 -0.30
N THR A 30 -7.07 5.02 0.06
CA THR A 30 -6.04 5.67 0.87
C THR A 30 -5.24 6.72 0.07
N GLN A 31 -4.63 7.68 0.76
CA GLN A 31 -3.87 8.74 0.11
C GLN A 31 -2.57 8.18 -0.51
N ILE A 32 -1.92 7.21 0.16
CA ILE A 32 -0.74 6.52 -0.36
C ILE A 32 -1.03 5.84 -1.69
N PHE A 33 -2.26 5.33 -1.90
CA PHE A 33 -2.63 4.70 -3.15
C PHE A 33 -2.86 5.74 -4.26
N ARG A 34 -3.59 6.80 -3.93
CA ARG A 34 -4.00 7.84 -4.88
C ARG A 34 -2.85 8.75 -5.28
N ASP A 35 -1.93 9.03 -4.37
CA ASP A 35 -0.78 9.91 -4.54
C ASP A 35 0.40 9.43 -3.68
N HIS A 36 1.00 8.30 -4.08
CA HIS A 36 2.18 7.73 -3.42
C HIS A 36 3.38 8.69 -3.43
N THR A 37 3.48 9.58 -4.42
CA THR A 37 4.59 10.54 -4.55
C THR A 37 4.61 11.62 -3.47
N ALA A 38 3.49 11.81 -2.77
CA ALA A 38 3.45 12.68 -1.60
C ALA A 38 4.16 12.09 -0.36
N PHE A 39 4.50 10.79 -0.39
CA PHE A 39 5.06 10.07 0.76
C PHE A 39 6.34 9.30 0.46
N LEU A 40 6.52 8.88 -0.79
CA LEU A 40 7.64 8.05 -1.24
C LEU A 40 8.48 8.84 -2.24
N ASP A 41 9.78 8.90 -1.96
CA ASP A 41 10.75 9.44 -2.91
C ASP A 41 11.03 8.44 -4.06
N GLU A 42 11.75 8.90 -5.08
CA GLU A 42 12.13 8.04 -6.21
C GLU A 42 12.94 6.83 -5.73
N GLY A 43 12.44 5.63 -6.08
CA GLY A 43 13.05 4.36 -5.68
C GLY A 43 12.60 3.83 -4.32
N GLU A 44 11.80 4.58 -3.57
CA GLU A 44 11.13 4.09 -2.38
C GLU A 44 9.84 3.33 -2.72
N TRP A 45 9.48 2.39 -1.85
CA TRP A 45 8.34 1.51 -2.07
C TRP A 45 7.80 0.95 -0.76
N LEU A 46 6.53 0.59 -0.76
CA LEU A 46 5.80 0.01 0.36
C LEU A 46 5.90 -1.51 0.32
N TRP A 47 6.26 -2.13 1.45
CA TRP A 47 5.90 -3.52 1.71
C TRP A 47 4.42 -3.61 2.05
N ALA A 48 3.65 -4.28 1.21
CA ALA A 48 2.20 -4.31 1.29
C ALA A 48 1.66 -5.75 1.38
N ASP A 49 0.41 -5.88 1.80
CA ASP A 49 -0.28 -7.17 1.83
C ASP A 49 -0.41 -7.76 0.42
N SER A 50 -0.38 -9.09 0.32
CA SER A 50 -0.49 -9.80 -0.97
C SER A 50 -1.84 -9.62 -1.68
N ALA A 51 -2.90 -9.25 -0.96
CA ALA A 51 -4.21 -8.92 -1.51
C ALA A 51 -4.21 -7.60 -2.30
N TYR A 52 -3.20 -6.74 -2.10
CA TYR A 52 -3.10 -5.47 -2.80
C TYR A 52 -2.46 -5.62 -4.20
N PRO A 53 -2.74 -4.69 -5.12
CA PRO A 53 -2.13 -4.71 -6.44
C PRO A 53 -0.61 -4.53 -6.35
N LEU A 54 0.12 -5.32 -7.14
CA LEU A 54 1.56 -5.14 -7.28
C LEU A 54 1.85 -3.94 -8.18
N GLN A 55 2.65 -3.02 -7.69
CA GLN A 55 3.12 -1.84 -8.40
C GLN A 55 4.60 -1.62 -8.12
N LYS A 56 5.26 -0.72 -8.88
CA LYS A 56 6.65 -0.35 -8.59
C LYS A 56 6.84 0.19 -7.17
N TRP A 57 5.84 0.90 -6.65
CA TRP A 57 5.82 1.49 -5.31
C TRP A 57 5.07 0.64 -4.27
N CYS A 58 4.47 -0.50 -4.64
CA CYS A 58 3.68 -1.37 -3.75
C CYS A 58 4.03 -2.84 -4.01
N VAL A 59 4.84 -3.42 -3.12
CA VAL A 59 5.45 -4.74 -3.30
C VAL A 59 4.99 -5.69 -2.19
N ALA A 60 4.44 -6.84 -2.59
CA ALA A 60 4.13 -7.91 -1.65
C ALA A 60 5.30 -8.90 -1.58
N PRO A 61 5.90 -9.15 -0.40
CA PRO A 61 7.11 -9.95 -0.26
C PRO A 61 6.92 -11.44 -0.62
N PHE A 62 5.68 -11.95 -0.50
CA PHE A 62 5.38 -13.38 -0.69
C PHE A 62 4.25 -13.66 -1.69
N LYS A 63 4.11 -12.82 -2.71
CA LYS A 63 3.18 -13.10 -3.83
C LYS A 63 3.93 -13.89 -4.91
N ALA A 64 3.54 -15.14 -5.12
CA ALA A 64 4.18 -16.00 -6.13
C ALA A 64 4.14 -15.31 -7.50
N SER A 65 5.32 -15.07 -8.09
CA SER A 65 5.43 -14.46 -9.41
C SER A 65 4.76 -15.36 -10.45
N HIS A 66 3.67 -14.91 -11.07
CA HIS A 66 3.47 -15.28 -12.48
C HIS A 66 4.60 -14.61 -13.24
N LYS A 67 5.42 -15.43 -13.90
CA LYS A 67 6.62 -15.00 -14.63
C LYS A 67 6.24 -13.85 -15.58
N TRP A 68 6.95 -12.74 -15.44
CA TRP A 68 6.94 -11.63 -16.40
C TRP A 68 7.47 -12.07 -17.75
#